data_AF-A0A9D3SP65-F1
#
_entry.id   AF-A0A9D3SP65-F1
#
_cell.length_a   1.000
_cell.length_b   1.000
_cell.length_c   1.000
_cell.angle_alpha   90.00
_cell.angle_beta   90.00
_cell.angle_gamma   90.00
#
_symmetry.space_group_name_H-M   'P 1'
#
loop_
_entity.id
_entity.type
_entity.pdbx_description
1 polymer ?
#
loop_
_entity_poly.entity_id
_entity_poly.type
_entity_poly.pdbx_seq_one_letter_code
_entity_poly.pdbx_strand_id
1 'polypeptide(L)'
;MLKKATNLELQCQELAELVDGLKRKLSAFSVSLNSKDQKIGELKRLLREKEDILRAKGEEIVRLKSNQNHNENLHLRINQLENEAQRAKGFQQKMEEEHQRQIGKMAKIIEEKDKEIDKLKNENQALKSQNEKKKKAKTSSMSGPRKKHTKSVELVPMISVEMLDGEAQGSEVPRGLQFLKKNRNRLIENIVAVKPIADDLLLFIGRHKYDKILQAPTEYDQRRQLYDITEKGGTKLQEEFYNSLLKHEKYLVDDLEKLAK
;
A
#
# COMPACT_ATOMS: atom_id res chain seq x y z
N MET A 1 81.16 68.32 -54.65
CA MET A 1 79.85 68.56 -54.01
C MET A 1 78.75 67.69 -54.62
N LEU A 2 78.47 67.77 -55.94
CA LEU A 2 77.37 67.03 -56.60
C LEU A 2 77.36 65.49 -56.39
N LYS A 3 78.49 64.80 -56.60
CA LYS A 3 78.55 63.31 -56.52
C LYS A 3 78.23 62.73 -55.14
N LYS A 4 78.45 63.51 -54.08
CA LYS A 4 78.15 63.08 -52.70
C LYS A 4 76.66 63.21 -52.38
N ALA A 5 76.01 64.26 -52.90
CA ALA A 5 74.58 64.46 -52.77
C ALA A 5 73.78 63.35 -53.47
N THR A 6 74.17 62.97 -54.69
CA THR A 6 73.52 61.88 -55.44
C THR A 6 73.70 60.51 -54.77
N ASN A 7 74.81 60.29 -54.07
CA ASN A 7 75.06 59.04 -53.34
C ASN A 7 74.18 58.93 -52.09
N LEU A 8 74.04 60.02 -51.32
CA LEU A 8 73.12 60.06 -50.18
C LEU A 8 71.66 59.85 -50.62
N GLU A 9 71.26 60.40 -51.76
CA GLU A 9 69.90 60.26 -52.28
C GLU A 9 69.57 58.82 -52.67
N LEU A 10 70.52 58.10 -53.29
CA LEU A 10 70.38 56.67 -53.59
C LEU A 10 70.28 55.83 -52.30
N GLN A 11 71.10 56.12 -51.28
CA GLN A 11 71.03 55.44 -49.99
C GLN A 11 69.69 55.70 -49.27
N CYS A 12 69.17 56.92 -49.33
CA CYS A 12 67.85 57.25 -48.80
C CYS A 12 66.73 56.47 -49.50
N GLN A 13 66.84 56.26 -50.81
CA GLN A 13 65.87 55.47 -51.58
C GLN A 13 65.93 53.98 -51.24
N GLU A 14 67.12 53.39 -51.15
CA GLU A 14 67.30 51.99 -50.71
C GLU A 14 66.77 51.76 -49.28
N LEU A 15 67.02 52.71 -48.38
CA LEU A 15 66.47 52.68 -47.02
C LEU A 15 64.95 52.77 -47.01
N ALA A 16 64.35 53.62 -47.86
CA ALA A 16 62.90 53.73 -47.98
C ALA A 16 62.26 52.41 -48.47
N GLU A 17 62.86 51.78 -49.48
CA GLU A 17 62.40 50.48 -49.99
C GLU A 17 62.50 49.37 -48.93
N LEU A 18 63.58 49.37 -48.15
CA LEU A 18 63.74 48.42 -47.04
C LEU A 18 62.68 48.63 -45.97
N VAL A 19 62.42 49.89 -45.57
CA VAL A 19 61.38 50.24 -44.60
C VAL A 19 60.00 49.81 -45.09
N ASP A 20 59.67 50.04 -46.35
CA ASP A 20 58.39 49.61 -46.92
C ASP A 20 58.29 48.08 -47.06
N GLY A 21 59.41 47.40 -47.33
CA GLY A 21 59.51 45.94 -47.27
C GLY A 21 59.23 45.41 -45.85
N LEU A 22 59.82 46.04 -44.83
CA LEU A 22 59.60 45.68 -43.42
C LEU A 22 58.16 45.95 -42.98
N LYS A 23 57.57 47.10 -43.35
CA LYS A 23 56.16 47.41 -43.07
C LYS A 23 55.22 46.37 -43.67
N ARG A 24 55.45 45.96 -44.92
CA ARG A 24 54.65 44.90 -45.59
C ARG A 24 54.75 43.58 -44.86
N LYS A 25 55.96 43.17 -44.45
CA LYS A 25 56.17 41.95 -43.66
C LYS A 25 55.48 42.04 -42.30
N LEU A 26 55.60 43.16 -41.58
CA LEU A 26 54.95 43.38 -40.28
C LEU A 26 53.43 43.28 -40.40
N SER A 27 52.84 43.87 -41.44
CA SER A 27 51.42 43.78 -41.73
C SER A 27 50.97 42.33 -41.97
N ALA A 28 51.70 41.59 -42.81
CA ALA A 28 51.42 40.17 -43.07
C ALA A 28 51.51 39.31 -41.79
N PHE A 29 52.50 39.56 -40.93
CA PHE A 29 52.63 38.90 -39.64
C PHE A 29 51.46 39.21 -38.71
N SER A 30 51.05 40.48 -38.62
CA SER A 30 49.91 40.92 -37.81
C SER A 30 48.61 40.20 -38.22
N VAL A 31 48.32 40.13 -39.51
CA VAL A 31 47.15 39.40 -40.04
C VAL A 31 47.21 37.91 -39.68
N SER A 32 48.37 37.28 -39.84
CA SER A 32 48.57 35.86 -39.48
C SER A 32 48.38 35.61 -37.98
N LEU A 33 48.87 36.52 -37.13
CA LEU A 33 48.73 36.42 -35.68
C LEU A 33 47.26 36.50 -35.27
N ASN A 34 46.53 37.50 -35.77
CA ASN A 34 45.10 37.69 -35.49
C ASN A 34 44.28 36.46 -35.88
N SER A 35 44.59 35.85 -37.03
CA SER A 35 43.93 34.61 -37.48
C SER A 35 44.18 33.43 -36.54
N LYS A 36 45.41 33.29 -36.03
CA LYS A 36 45.75 32.24 -35.04
C LYS A 36 45.04 32.49 -33.71
N ASP A 37 44.99 33.73 -33.23
CA ASP A 37 44.32 34.09 -31.99
C ASP A 37 42.82 33.80 -32.05
N GLN A 38 42.18 34.10 -33.19
CA GLN A 38 40.79 33.71 -33.43
C GLN A 38 40.60 32.18 -33.32
N LYS A 39 41.48 31.41 -33.97
CA LYS A 39 41.40 29.94 -33.95
C LYS A 39 41.65 29.35 -32.56
N ILE A 40 42.56 29.95 -31.78
CA ILE A 40 42.78 29.59 -30.37
C ILE A 40 41.52 29.86 -29.55
N GLY A 41 40.85 30.99 -29.78
CA GLY A 41 39.57 31.32 -29.15
C GLY A 41 38.49 30.28 -29.42
N GLU A 42 38.33 29.89 -30.68
CA GLU A 42 37.37 28.85 -31.11
C GLU A 42 37.68 27.50 -30.47
N LEU A 43 38.95 27.08 -30.48
CA LEU A 43 39.37 25.82 -29.85
C LEU A 43 39.11 25.82 -28.34
N LYS A 44 39.39 26.93 -27.64
CA LYS A 44 39.09 27.06 -26.21
C LYS A 44 37.58 26.97 -25.93
N ARG A 45 36.74 27.52 -26.80
CA ARG A 45 35.27 27.41 -26.67
C ARG A 45 34.82 25.96 -26.85
N LEU A 46 35.30 25.29 -27.90
CA LEU A 46 34.98 23.88 -28.17
C LEU A 46 35.45 22.98 -27.03
N LEU A 47 36.62 23.23 -26.45
CA LEU A 47 37.13 22.45 -25.32
C LEU A 47 36.19 22.55 -24.11
N ARG A 48 35.78 23.77 -23.73
CA ARG A 48 34.81 23.98 -22.63
C ARG A 48 33.50 23.25 -22.89
N GLU A 49 32.96 23.37 -24.10
CA GLU A 49 31.73 22.68 -24.49
C GLU A 49 31.87 21.15 -24.36
N LYS A 50 33.02 20.58 -24.76
CA LYS A 50 33.29 19.15 -24.60
C LYS A 50 33.43 18.73 -23.13
N GLU A 51 34.06 19.55 -22.29
CA GLU A 51 34.17 19.32 -20.86
C GLU A 51 32.79 19.32 -20.17
N ASP A 52 31.93 20.26 -20.54
CA ASP A 52 30.56 20.34 -20.01
C ASP A 52 29.71 19.12 -20.45
N ILE A 53 29.82 18.70 -21.71
CA ILE A 53 29.17 17.48 -22.20
C ILE A 53 29.68 16.24 -21.45
N LEU A 54 30.99 16.14 -21.22
CA LEU A 54 31.57 15.02 -20.47
C LEU A 54 31.07 15.00 -19.02
N ARG A 55 30.98 16.17 -18.37
CA ARG A 55 30.42 16.31 -17.03
C ARG A 55 28.98 15.83 -16.98
N ALA A 56 28.13 16.33 -17.89
CA ALA A 56 26.72 15.92 -17.99
C ALA A 56 26.57 14.41 -18.24
N LYS A 57 27.39 13.82 -19.11
CA LYS A 57 27.41 12.36 -19.32
C LYS A 57 27.86 11.60 -18.08
N GLY A 58 28.83 12.12 -17.32
CA GLY A 58 29.27 11.53 -16.05
C GLY A 58 28.14 11.49 -15.02
N GLU A 59 27.38 12.58 -14.88
CA GLU A 59 26.20 12.64 -14.01
C GLU A 59 25.12 11.64 -14.42
N GLU A 60 24.87 11.50 -15.73
CA GLU A 60 23.91 10.53 -16.25
C GLU A 60 24.31 9.08 -15.95
N ILE A 61 25.59 8.74 -16.09
CA ILE A 61 26.11 7.42 -15.72
C ILE A 61 25.88 7.13 -14.22
N VAL A 62 26.08 8.11 -13.35
CA VAL A 62 25.84 7.96 -11.90
C VAL A 62 24.36 7.70 -11.64
N ARG A 63 23.45 8.46 -12.27
CA ARG A 63 22.00 8.26 -12.16
C ARG A 63 21.59 6.86 -12.63
N LEU A 64 22.06 6.43 -13.80
CA LEU A 64 21.75 5.12 -14.36
C LEU A 64 22.24 3.98 -13.46
N LYS A 65 23.46 4.08 -12.91
CA LYS A 65 23.98 3.09 -11.95
C LYS A 65 23.15 3.02 -10.67
N SER A 66 22.74 4.16 -10.13
CA SER A 66 21.86 4.20 -8.96
C SER A 66 20.53 3.49 -9.21
N ASN A 67 19.93 3.74 -10.39
CA ASN A 67 18.68 3.09 -10.78
C ASN A 67 18.86 1.57 -10.98
N GLN A 68 19.97 1.15 -11.58
CA GLN A 68 20.29 -0.26 -11.74
C GLN A 68 20.38 -0.98 -10.39
N ASN A 69 21.11 -0.40 -9.42
CA ASN A 69 21.22 -0.96 -8.08
C ASN A 69 19.86 -1.08 -7.37
N HIS A 70 18.98 -0.09 -7.55
CA HIS A 70 17.62 -0.15 -7.03
C HIS A 70 16.82 -1.29 -7.64
N ASN A 71 16.88 -1.46 -8.97
CA ASN A 71 16.20 -2.56 -9.66
C ASN A 71 16.72 -3.93 -9.22
N GLU A 72 18.03 -4.11 -9.05
CA GLU A 72 18.61 -5.35 -8.52
C GLU A 72 18.08 -5.66 -7.11
N ASN A 73 17.95 -4.64 -6.26
CA ASN A 73 17.38 -4.80 -4.92
C ASN A 73 15.88 -5.20 -4.98
N LEU A 74 15.11 -4.56 -5.87
CA LEU A 74 13.71 -4.93 -6.11
C LEU A 74 13.57 -6.37 -6.58
N HIS A 75 14.43 -6.84 -7.49
CA HIS A 75 14.44 -8.24 -7.92
C HIS A 75 14.71 -9.22 -6.78
N LEU A 76 15.67 -8.91 -5.90
CA LEU A 76 15.93 -9.72 -4.70
C LEU A 76 14.70 -9.76 -3.79
N ARG A 77 14.01 -8.64 -3.62
CA ARG A 77 12.80 -8.56 -2.79
C ARG A 77 11.63 -9.35 -3.39
N ILE A 78 11.43 -9.28 -4.71
CA ILE A 78 10.43 -10.07 -5.42
C ILE A 78 10.67 -11.57 -5.19
N ASN A 79 11.91 -12.03 -5.40
CA ASN A 79 12.26 -13.44 -5.19
C ASN A 79 12.00 -13.89 -3.74
N GLN A 80 12.29 -13.05 -2.74
CA GLN A 80 11.99 -13.35 -1.34
C GLN A 80 10.48 -13.52 -1.10
N LEU A 81 9.68 -12.56 -1.60
CA LEU A 81 8.22 -12.59 -1.46
C LEU A 81 7.60 -13.80 -2.18
N GLU A 82 8.12 -14.19 -3.34
CA GLU A 82 7.67 -15.39 -4.05
C GLU A 82 7.91 -16.67 -3.23
N ASN A 83 9.10 -16.79 -2.63
CA ASN A 83 9.42 -17.92 -1.76
C ASN A 83 8.56 -17.96 -0.49
N GLU A 84 8.25 -16.80 0.10
CA GLU A 84 7.32 -16.68 1.23
C GLU A 84 5.90 -17.07 0.84
N ALA A 85 5.42 -16.59 -0.31
CA ALA A 85 4.10 -16.92 -0.83
C ALA A 85 3.96 -18.42 -1.14
N GLN A 86 4.98 -19.07 -1.70
CA GLN A 86 5.00 -20.52 -1.92
C GLN A 86 4.92 -21.30 -0.61
N ARG A 87 5.70 -20.88 0.41
CA ARG A 87 5.63 -21.49 1.75
C ARG A 87 4.25 -21.35 2.37
N ALA A 88 3.67 -20.15 2.32
CA ALA A 88 2.33 -19.89 2.84
C ALA A 88 1.26 -20.75 2.13
N LYS A 89 1.31 -20.86 0.80
CA LYS A 89 0.45 -21.76 0.02
C LYS A 89 0.59 -23.21 0.47
N GLY A 90 1.82 -23.69 0.67
CA GLY A 90 2.06 -25.05 1.16
C GLY A 90 1.49 -25.31 2.56
N PHE A 91 1.55 -24.32 3.46
CA PHE A 91 0.90 -24.40 4.78
C PHE A 91 -0.62 -24.42 4.68
N GLN A 92 -1.20 -23.54 3.87
CA GLN A 92 -2.65 -23.50 3.64
C GLN A 92 -3.17 -24.82 3.07
N GLN A 93 -2.48 -25.37 2.06
CA GLN A 93 -2.85 -26.65 1.48
C GLN A 93 -2.84 -27.78 2.51
N LYS A 94 -1.81 -27.86 3.37
CA LYS A 94 -1.76 -28.87 4.45
C LYS A 94 -2.91 -28.73 5.44
N MET A 95 -3.23 -27.51 5.85
CA MET A 95 -4.37 -27.24 6.74
C MET A 95 -5.69 -27.64 6.09
N GLU A 96 -5.87 -27.32 4.80
CA GLU A 96 -7.08 -27.66 4.05
C GLU A 96 -7.24 -29.17 3.85
N GLU A 97 -6.15 -29.88 3.54
CA GLU A 97 -6.12 -31.34 3.49
C GLU A 97 -6.48 -31.97 4.86
N GLU A 98 -6.01 -31.39 5.96
CA GLU A 98 -6.35 -31.86 7.31
C GLU A 98 -7.83 -31.61 7.64
N HIS A 99 -8.35 -30.41 7.39
CA HIS A 99 -9.77 -30.12 7.54
C HIS A 99 -10.63 -31.07 6.71
N GLN A 100 -10.25 -31.33 5.45
CA GLN A 100 -10.98 -32.23 4.58
C GLN A 100 -10.98 -33.68 5.10
N ARG A 101 -9.86 -34.13 5.69
CA ARG A 101 -9.80 -35.44 6.36
C ARG A 101 -10.72 -35.50 7.58
N GLN A 102 -10.77 -34.45 8.40
CA GLN A 102 -11.65 -34.38 9.56
C GLN A 102 -13.13 -34.38 9.16
N ILE A 103 -13.50 -33.59 8.14
CA ILE A 103 -14.84 -33.57 7.56
C ILE A 103 -15.23 -34.97 7.08
N GLY A 104 -14.34 -35.66 6.36
CA GLY A 104 -14.57 -37.03 5.89
C GLY A 104 -14.79 -38.04 7.03
N LYS A 105 -14.07 -37.90 8.15
CA LYS A 105 -14.30 -38.72 9.35
C LYS A 105 -15.66 -38.43 9.99
N MET A 106 -16.03 -37.15 10.13
CA MET A 106 -17.33 -36.77 10.68
C MET A 106 -18.49 -37.25 9.80
N ALA A 107 -18.36 -37.16 8.48
CA ALA A 107 -19.38 -37.63 7.54
C ALA A 107 -19.68 -39.12 7.72
N LYS A 108 -18.65 -39.96 7.93
CA LYS A 108 -18.84 -41.40 8.22
C LYS A 108 -19.57 -41.64 9.53
N ILE A 109 -19.24 -40.88 10.58
CA ILE A 109 -19.91 -40.98 11.88
C ILE A 109 -21.38 -40.59 11.75
N ILE A 110 -21.68 -39.53 11.01
CA ILE A 110 -23.07 -39.09 10.76
C ILE A 110 -23.83 -40.19 10.01
N GLU A 111 -23.24 -40.77 8.96
CA GLU A 111 -23.89 -41.86 8.20
C GLU A 111 -24.19 -43.10 9.06
N GLU A 112 -23.28 -43.48 9.95
CA GLU A 112 -23.52 -44.56 10.92
C GLU A 112 -24.66 -44.22 11.90
N LYS A 113 -24.69 -42.98 12.40
CA LYS A 113 -25.72 -42.50 13.32
C LYS A 113 -27.08 -42.42 12.66
N ASP A 114 -27.16 -42.00 11.39
CA ASP A 114 -28.41 -41.98 10.63
C ASP A 114 -28.98 -43.39 10.46
N LYS A 115 -28.14 -44.39 10.13
CA LYS A 115 -28.54 -45.80 10.07
C LYS A 115 -29.09 -46.30 11.41
N GLU A 116 -28.48 -45.87 12.52
CA GLU A 116 -28.93 -46.21 13.88
C GLU A 116 -30.28 -45.56 14.22
N ILE A 117 -30.46 -44.28 13.85
CA ILE A 117 -31.73 -43.56 14.00
C ILE A 117 -32.86 -44.26 13.24
N ASP A 118 -32.61 -44.70 12.01
CA ASP A 118 -33.63 -45.37 11.19
C ASP A 118 -34.04 -46.72 11.78
N LYS A 119 -33.10 -47.49 12.34
CA LYS A 119 -33.41 -48.72 13.09
C LYS A 119 -34.31 -48.43 14.30
N LEU A 120 -33.94 -47.44 15.11
CA LEU A 120 -34.71 -47.04 16.30
C LEU A 120 -36.09 -46.48 15.97
N LYS A 121 -36.26 -45.78 14.83
CA LYS A 121 -37.56 -45.32 14.35
C LYS A 121 -38.47 -46.50 14.02
N ASN A 122 -37.95 -47.48 13.28
CA ASN A 122 -38.71 -48.69 12.91
C ASN A 122 -39.15 -49.48 14.15
N GLU A 123 -38.25 -49.65 15.13
CA GLU A 123 -38.55 -50.35 16.38
C GLU A 123 -39.59 -49.62 17.22
N ASN A 124 -39.49 -48.28 17.36
CA ASN A 124 -40.50 -47.47 18.03
C ASN A 124 -41.87 -47.55 17.36
N GLN A 125 -41.92 -47.60 16.02
CA GLN A 125 -43.17 -47.76 15.28
C GLN A 125 -43.81 -49.14 15.52
N ALA A 126 -43.00 -50.20 15.60
CA ALA A 126 -43.46 -51.54 15.95
C ALA A 126 -44.03 -51.59 17.37
N LEU A 127 -43.34 -50.98 18.35
CA LEU A 127 -43.79 -50.89 19.73
C LEU A 127 -45.10 -50.10 19.88
N LYS A 128 -45.24 -48.97 19.17
CA LYS A 128 -46.51 -48.21 19.12
C LYS A 128 -47.66 -49.08 18.61
N SER A 129 -47.45 -49.81 17.51
CA SER A 129 -48.46 -50.72 16.95
C SER A 129 -48.87 -51.84 17.90
N GLN A 130 -47.92 -52.40 18.68
CA GLN A 130 -48.23 -53.39 19.72
C GLN A 130 -49.04 -52.79 20.87
N ASN A 131 -48.70 -51.58 21.31
CA ASN A 131 -49.41 -50.90 22.39
C ASN A 131 -50.84 -50.52 22.01
N GLU A 132 -51.09 -50.13 20.75
CA GLU A 132 -52.46 -49.89 20.26
C GLU A 132 -53.30 -51.17 20.23
N LYS A 133 -52.72 -52.30 19.82
CA LYS A 133 -53.40 -53.61 19.87
C LYS A 133 -53.73 -54.03 21.31
N LYS A 134 -52.80 -53.81 22.26
CA LYS A 134 -53.04 -54.07 23.70
C LYS A 134 -54.10 -53.14 24.30
N LYS A 135 -54.19 -51.87 23.85
CA LYS A 135 -55.26 -50.94 24.27
C LYS A 135 -56.63 -51.38 23.74
N LYS A 136 -56.75 -51.78 22.47
CA LYS A 136 -58.00 -52.30 21.89
C LYS A 136 -58.49 -53.59 22.57
N ALA A 137 -57.58 -54.44 23.02
CA ALA A 137 -57.92 -55.64 23.79
C ALA A 137 -58.36 -55.35 25.25
N LYS A 138 -58.04 -54.17 25.79
CA LYS A 138 -58.38 -53.77 27.17
C LYS A 138 -59.68 -52.96 27.28
N THR A 139 -60.20 -52.42 26.18
CA THR A 139 -61.44 -51.61 26.16
C THR A 139 -62.73 -52.43 25.95
N SER A 140 -62.66 -53.76 25.89
CA SER A 140 -63.85 -54.64 25.79
C SER A 140 -64.40 -55.13 27.14
N SER A 141 -63.88 -54.64 28.27
CA SER A 141 -64.47 -54.95 29.58
C SER A 141 -64.51 -53.73 30.48
N MET A 142 -65.67 -53.56 31.12
CA MET A 142 -66.00 -52.63 32.21
C MET A 142 -66.58 -51.27 31.81
N SER A 143 -67.91 -51.28 31.68
CA SER A 143 -68.78 -50.15 32.01
C SER A 143 -68.71 -49.84 33.52
N GLY A 144 -68.66 -48.57 33.88
CA GLY A 144 -68.66 -48.13 35.28
C GLY A 144 -68.41 -46.62 35.42
N PRO A 145 -69.41 -45.82 35.83
CA PRO A 145 -69.27 -44.37 35.90
C PRO A 145 -68.49 -43.96 37.15
N ARG A 146 -67.44 -43.14 37.00
CA ARG A 146 -66.73 -42.55 38.14
C ARG A 146 -66.50 -41.05 37.95
N LYS A 147 -66.78 -40.36 39.05
CA LYS A 147 -67.01 -38.93 39.22
C LYS A 147 -65.82 -38.05 38.82
N LYS A 148 -66.17 -36.88 38.27
CA LYS A 148 -65.34 -35.72 38.01
C LYS A 148 -64.79 -35.16 39.32
N HIS A 149 -63.48 -34.96 39.40
CA HIS A 149 -62.89 -33.91 40.23
C HIS A 149 -61.90 -33.11 39.38
N THR A 150 -62.21 -31.83 39.31
CA THR A 150 -61.48 -30.75 38.67
C THR A 150 -60.29 -30.37 39.53
N LYS A 151 -59.12 -30.18 38.91
CA LYS A 151 -58.14 -29.16 39.29
C LYS A 151 -57.12 -29.03 38.16
N SER A 152 -57.46 -28.17 37.21
CA SER A 152 -56.56 -27.62 36.22
C SER A 152 -55.56 -26.72 36.95
N VAL A 153 -54.26 -26.97 36.76
CA VAL A 153 -53.23 -26.00 37.12
C VAL A 153 -53.02 -25.14 35.89
N GLU A 154 -53.41 -23.87 36.02
CA GLU A 154 -53.26 -22.84 34.99
C GLU A 154 -51.79 -22.55 34.72
N LEU A 155 -51.45 -22.53 33.43
CA LEU A 155 -50.23 -21.91 32.91
C LEU A 155 -50.25 -20.41 33.25
N VAL A 156 -49.18 -19.91 33.84
CA VAL A 156 -48.86 -18.47 33.80
C VAL A 156 -47.93 -18.23 32.60
N PRO A 157 -48.33 -17.42 31.61
CA PRO A 157 -47.43 -16.90 30.60
C PRO A 157 -46.82 -15.58 31.10
N MET A 158 -45.50 -15.52 31.28
CA MET A 158 -44.81 -14.23 31.38
C MET A 158 -44.43 -13.76 29.98
N ILE A 159 -45.26 -12.86 29.44
CA ILE A 159 -44.85 -11.90 28.42
C ILE A 159 -45.01 -10.51 29.04
N SER A 160 -43.94 -9.73 29.03
CA SER A 160 -43.95 -8.27 28.94
C SER A 160 -42.54 -7.91 28.43
N VAL A 161 -42.39 -7.70 27.13
CA VAL A 161 -42.67 -6.45 26.39
C VAL A 161 -41.54 -5.45 26.60
N GLU A 162 -40.89 -5.22 25.47
CA GLU A 162 -40.12 -4.05 25.05
C GLU A 162 -40.48 -2.75 25.78
N MET A 163 -39.49 -1.89 25.97
CA MET A 163 -39.48 -0.49 25.55
C MET A 163 -38.42 0.28 26.35
N LEU A 164 -37.98 1.38 25.76
CA LEU A 164 -37.24 2.51 26.33
C LEU A 164 -35.73 2.50 26.06
N ASP A 165 -35.40 2.94 24.84
CA ASP A 165 -34.86 4.30 24.62
C ASP A 165 -34.51 5.05 25.90
N GLY A 166 -33.21 5.24 26.10
CA GLY A 166 -32.64 6.09 27.13
C GLY A 166 -31.39 6.74 26.57
N GLU A 167 -31.57 7.92 26.00
CA GLU A 167 -30.50 8.87 25.70
C GLU A 167 -29.63 9.06 26.95
N ALA A 168 -28.42 8.52 26.91
CA ALA A 168 -27.35 8.89 27.81
C ALA A 168 -26.30 9.62 26.98
N GLN A 169 -26.31 10.96 27.06
CA GLN A 169 -25.16 11.79 26.76
C GLN A 169 -24.02 11.42 27.73
N GLY A 170 -23.29 10.36 27.41
CA GLY A 170 -21.90 10.19 27.78
C GLY A 170 -21.08 10.44 26.52
N SER A 171 -19.93 11.09 26.62
CA SER A 171 -19.00 11.26 25.51
C SER A 171 -18.42 9.91 25.08
N GLU A 172 -19.19 9.06 24.39
CA GLU A 172 -18.66 7.87 23.75
C GLU A 172 -17.73 8.32 22.63
N VAL A 173 -16.43 8.26 22.92
CA VAL A 173 -15.40 8.41 21.90
C VAL A 173 -15.68 7.33 20.85
N PRO A 174 -15.99 7.69 19.59
CA PRO A 174 -16.40 6.73 18.58
C PRO A 174 -15.40 5.57 18.47
N ARG A 175 -15.90 4.34 18.25
CA ARG A 175 -15.08 3.12 18.23
C ARG A 175 -13.83 3.26 17.35
N GLY A 176 -13.97 3.88 16.18
CA GLY A 176 -12.85 4.15 15.26
C GLY A 176 -11.76 5.04 15.88
N LEU A 177 -12.14 6.05 16.65
CA LEU A 177 -11.17 6.95 17.32
C LEU A 177 -10.38 6.22 18.41
N GLN A 178 -11.04 5.36 19.18
CA GLN A 178 -10.35 4.55 20.19
C GLN A 178 -9.37 3.58 19.53
N PHE A 179 -9.79 2.95 18.43
CA PHE A 179 -8.95 2.07 17.64
C PHE A 179 -7.70 2.79 17.11
N LEU A 180 -7.86 3.95 16.49
CA LEU A 180 -6.75 4.75 15.95
C LEU A 180 -5.74 5.09 17.04
N LYS A 181 -6.20 5.66 18.16
CA LYS A 181 -5.34 6.04 19.30
C LYS A 181 -4.57 4.85 19.87
N LYS A 182 -5.24 3.71 20.06
CA LYS A 182 -4.62 2.49 20.60
C LYS A 182 -3.56 1.93 19.65
N ASN A 183 -3.80 1.99 18.33
CA ASN A 183 -2.97 1.34 17.33
C ASN A 183 -2.03 2.29 16.55
N ARG A 184 -1.81 3.51 17.04
CA ARG A 184 -1.02 4.56 16.37
C ARG A 184 0.28 4.04 15.72
N ASN A 185 1.17 3.44 16.51
CA ASN A 185 2.48 3.03 16.02
C ASN A 185 2.37 1.94 14.95
N ARG A 186 1.48 0.97 15.17
CA ARG A 186 1.24 -0.13 14.24
C ARG A 186 0.66 0.37 12.92
N LEU A 187 -0.23 1.35 12.95
CA LEU A 187 -0.77 1.97 11.76
C LEU A 187 0.32 2.72 10.98
N ILE A 188 1.15 3.52 11.65
CA ILE A 188 2.25 4.24 11.00
C ILE A 188 3.28 3.28 10.38
N GLU A 189 3.53 2.14 11.01
CA GLU A 189 4.47 1.14 10.52
C GLU A 189 3.94 0.34 9.32
N ASN A 190 2.66 -0.07 9.37
CA ASN A 190 2.14 -1.16 8.53
C ASN A 190 1.10 -0.73 7.49
N ILE A 191 0.62 0.52 7.47
CA ILE A 191 -0.23 0.98 6.36
C ILE A 191 0.57 0.86 5.05
N VAL A 192 -0.02 0.30 4.00
CA VAL A 192 0.63 0.20 2.68
C VAL A 192 -0.09 1.12 1.69
N ALA A 193 -1.42 1.18 1.76
CA ALA A 193 -2.31 1.94 0.89
C ALA A 193 -2.41 3.44 1.25
N VAL A 194 -1.28 4.11 1.45
CA VAL A 194 -1.24 5.54 1.82
C VAL A 194 -1.96 6.41 0.79
N LYS A 195 -1.68 6.21 -0.51
CA LYS A 195 -2.26 7.02 -1.58
C LYS A 195 -3.78 6.82 -1.72
N PRO A 196 -4.31 5.59 -1.82
CA PRO A 196 -5.77 5.36 -1.84
C PRO A 196 -6.50 5.96 -0.63
N ILE A 197 -5.91 5.85 0.57
CA ILE A 197 -6.49 6.46 1.78
C ILE A 197 -6.44 7.99 1.69
N ALA A 198 -5.32 8.57 1.25
CA ALA A 198 -5.20 10.01 1.07
C ALA A 198 -6.18 10.55 0.01
N ASP A 199 -6.46 9.78 -1.06
CA ASP A 199 -7.44 10.13 -2.09
C ASP A 199 -8.86 10.21 -1.52
N ASP A 200 -9.27 9.23 -0.72
CA ASP A 200 -10.58 9.25 -0.03
C ASP A 200 -10.69 10.43 0.94
N LEU A 201 -9.59 10.82 1.59
CA LEU A 201 -9.54 11.91 2.56
C LEU A 201 -9.35 13.30 1.93
N LEU A 202 -9.10 13.39 0.61
CA LEU A 202 -8.75 14.63 -0.08
C LEU A 202 -9.74 15.77 0.18
N LEU A 203 -11.04 15.45 0.21
CA LEU A 203 -12.11 16.43 0.44
C LEU A 203 -12.08 17.03 1.85
N PHE A 204 -11.57 16.28 2.84
CA PHE A 204 -11.52 16.71 4.23
C PHE A 204 -10.21 17.43 4.59
N ILE A 205 -9.09 16.99 4.03
CA ILE A 205 -7.77 17.54 4.35
C ILE A 205 -7.38 18.70 3.41
N GLY A 206 -7.96 18.74 2.21
CA GLY A 206 -7.64 19.70 1.17
C GLY A 206 -6.34 19.39 0.43
N ARG A 207 -6.20 19.97 -0.76
CA ARG A 207 -5.08 19.69 -1.69
C ARG A 207 -3.70 19.94 -1.09
N HIS A 208 -3.52 21.03 -0.33
CA HIS A 208 -2.23 21.33 0.29
C HIS A 208 -1.75 20.22 1.25
N LYS A 209 -2.65 19.68 2.10
CA LYS A 209 -2.28 18.61 3.04
C LYS A 209 -2.07 17.28 2.32
N TYR A 210 -2.89 17.01 1.30
CA TYR A 210 -2.73 15.84 0.43
C TYR A 210 -1.36 15.82 -0.26
N ASP A 211 -0.98 16.92 -0.91
CA ASP A 211 0.33 17.02 -1.58
C ASP A 211 1.47 16.86 -0.58
N LYS A 212 1.32 17.41 0.63
CA LYS A 212 2.32 17.26 1.70
C LYS A 212 2.52 15.81 2.15
N ILE A 213 1.46 15.00 2.15
CA ILE A 213 1.55 13.56 2.44
C ILE A 213 2.34 12.86 1.34
N LEU A 214 1.99 13.08 0.07
CA LEU A 214 2.62 12.37 -1.06
C LEU A 214 4.06 12.81 -1.33
N GLN A 215 4.39 14.07 -1.06
CA GLN A 215 5.74 14.62 -1.23
C GLN A 215 6.68 14.31 -0.07
N ALA A 216 6.23 13.57 0.94
CA ALA A 216 7.11 13.20 2.05
C ALA A 216 8.27 12.30 1.55
N PRO A 217 9.49 12.43 2.10
CA PRO A 217 10.69 11.84 1.51
C PRO A 217 10.72 10.31 1.51
N THR A 218 10.08 9.69 2.50
CA THR A 218 10.05 8.23 2.69
C THR A 218 8.62 7.74 2.89
N GLU A 219 8.33 6.48 2.55
CA GLU A 219 7.00 5.88 2.80
C GLU A 219 6.59 5.97 4.28
N TYR A 220 7.56 5.80 5.18
CA TYR A 220 7.34 5.97 6.61
C TYR A 220 6.90 7.41 6.94
N ASP A 221 7.56 8.42 6.36
CA ASP A 221 7.15 9.82 6.53
C ASP A 221 5.78 10.10 5.92
N GLN A 222 5.44 9.47 4.79
CA GLN A 222 4.11 9.59 4.20
C GLN A 222 3.03 9.05 5.17
N ARG A 223 3.25 7.87 5.77
CA ARG A 223 2.35 7.27 6.78
C ARG A 223 2.24 8.11 8.03
N ARG A 224 3.37 8.60 8.52
CA ARG A 224 3.43 9.47 9.69
C ARG A 224 2.69 10.78 9.45
N GLN A 225 2.88 11.41 8.30
CA GLN A 225 2.17 12.63 7.94
C GLN A 225 0.67 12.41 7.76
N LEU A 226 0.28 11.30 7.11
CA LEU A 226 -1.13 10.91 6.98
C LEU A 226 -1.78 10.83 8.36
N TYR A 227 -1.16 10.10 9.29
CA TYR A 227 -1.68 9.95 10.65
C TYR A 227 -1.70 11.27 11.43
N ASP A 228 -0.63 12.07 11.37
CA ASP A 228 -0.55 13.35 12.11
C ASP A 228 -1.60 14.37 11.61
N ILE A 229 -1.91 14.36 10.31
CA ILE A 229 -2.94 15.22 9.72
C ILE A 229 -4.33 14.77 10.17
N THR A 230 -4.59 13.45 10.15
CA THR A 230 -5.91 12.91 10.54
C THR A 230 -6.15 13.07 12.03
N GLU A 231 -5.12 12.87 12.87
CA GLU A 231 -5.20 13.08 14.31
C GLU A 231 -5.57 14.53 14.66
N LYS A 232 -5.02 15.51 13.92
CA LYS A 232 -5.26 16.94 14.17
C LYS A 232 -6.55 17.49 13.54
N GLY A 233 -7.20 16.77 12.62
CA GLY A 233 -8.33 17.29 11.85
C GLY A 233 -9.73 17.03 12.45
N GLY A 234 -9.81 16.67 13.73
CA GLY A 234 -11.06 16.49 14.46
C GLY A 234 -11.73 15.13 14.27
N THR A 235 -12.83 14.89 14.99
CA THR A 235 -13.49 13.58 15.09
C THR A 235 -13.99 13.06 13.75
N LYS A 236 -14.62 13.93 12.93
CA LYS A 236 -15.13 13.55 11.60
C LYS A 236 -14.03 13.02 10.66
N LEU A 237 -12.87 13.68 10.64
CA LEU A 237 -11.76 13.23 9.81
C LEU A 237 -11.17 11.91 10.33
N GLN A 238 -11.13 11.71 11.64
CA GLN A 238 -10.66 10.47 12.25
C GLN A 238 -11.61 9.29 11.95
N GLU A 239 -12.92 9.52 11.95
CA GLU A 239 -13.90 8.52 11.53
C GLU A 239 -13.72 8.14 10.06
N GLU A 240 -13.54 9.12 9.18
CA GLU A 240 -13.34 8.81 7.76
C GLU A 240 -12.01 8.15 7.48
N PHE A 241 -10.96 8.52 8.22
CA PHE A 241 -9.69 7.79 8.15
C PHE A 241 -9.87 6.32 8.55
N TYR A 242 -10.65 6.04 9.59
CA TYR A 242 -10.97 4.68 9.99
C TYR A 242 -11.80 3.94 8.92
N ASN A 243 -12.78 4.59 8.29
CA ASN A 243 -13.54 4.01 7.20
C ASN A 243 -12.66 3.70 5.97
N SER A 244 -11.75 4.59 5.61
CA SER A 244 -10.77 4.36 4.55
C SER A 244 -9.82 3.20 4.88
N LEU A 245 -9.42 3.03 6.15
CA LEU A 245 -8.65 1.87 6.59
C LEU A 245 -9.45 0.57 6.42
N LEU A 246 -10.73 0.53 6.77
CA LEU A 246 -11.57 -0.66 6.53
C LEU A 246 -11.71 -1.01 5.04
N LYS A 247 -11.70 0.00 4.17
CA LYS A 247 -11.86 -0.16 2.72
C LYS A 247 -10.58 -0.68 2.04
N HIS A 248 -9.43 -0.09 2.37
CA HIS A 248 -8.16 -0.38 1.68
C HIS A 248 -7.23 -1.31 2.46
N GLU A 249 -7.40 -1.40 3.78
CA GLU A 249 -6.49 -2.07 4.72
C GLU A 249 -7.24 -3.03 5.65
N LYS A 250 -8.27 -3.71 5.12
CA LYS A 250 -9.15 -4.60 5.91
C LYS A 250 -8.38 -5.60 6.76
N TYR A 251 -7.37 -6.28 6.18
CA TYR A 251 -6.59 -7.28 6.90
C TYR A 251 -5.77 -6.68 8.05
N LEU A 252 -5.20 -5.49 7.85
CA LEU A 252 -4.47 -4.78 8.90
C LEU A 252 -5.41 -4.40 10.05
N VAL A 253 -6.62 -3.93 9.75
CA VAL A 253 -7.61 -3.61 10.79
C VAL A 253 -8.02 -4.88 11.55
N ASP A 254 -8.33 -5.97 10.84
CA ASP A 254 -8.71 -7.25 11.46
C ASP A 254 -7.60 -7.81 12.38
N ASP A 255 -6.34 -7.71 11.97
CA ASP A 255 -5.19 -8.17 12.77
C ASP A 255 -4.98 -7.31 14.01
N LEU A 256 -5.12 -5.99 13.88
CA LEU A 256 -4.99 -5.06 15.01
C LEU A 256 -6.16 -5.15 15.98
N GLU A 257 -7.37 -5.47 15.52
CA GLU A 257 -8.51 -5.74 16.40
C GLU A 257 -8.35 -7.04 17.18
N LYS A 258 -7.75 -8.08 16.59
CA LYS A 258 -7.45 -9.35 17.28
C LYS A 258 -6.35 -9.18 18.33
N LEU A 259 -5.30 -8.42 18.02
CA LEU A 259 -4.21 -8.09 18.95
C LEU A 259 -4.65 -7.20 20.11
N ALA A 260 -5.81 -6.54 19.98
CA ALA A 260 -6.35 -5.63 20.97
C ALA A 260 -7.28 -6.28 22.01
N LYS A 261 -7.60 -7.58 21.86
CA LYS A 261 -8.34 -8.40 22.85
C LYS A 261 -7.37 -9.13 23.78
#